data_AF-A0AAW0WF26-F1
#
_entry.id   AF-A0AAW0WF26-F1
#
_cell.length_a   1.000
_cell.length_b   1.000
_cell.length_c   1.000
_cell.angle_alpha   90.00
_cell.angle_beta   90.00
_cell.angle_gamma   90.00
#
_symmetry.space_group_name_H-M   'P 1'
#
loop_
_entity.id
_entity.type
_entity.pdbx_description
1 polymer ?
#
loop_
_entity_poly.entity_id
_entity_poly.type
_entity_poly.pdbx_seq_one_letter_code
_entity_poly.pdbx_strand_id
1 'polypeptide(L)'
;MMSNTVELCRQLTQARNELNNLRKRLQGLQAQHRKDVSHLEKLLAHGHCLNGDFLQGSSCKPNSGDDTKLDLLSGWKPIGHIISWFRTKNGTPRQGSVSSLSRGIMKVDKSVFNNPQHALEGLHEYSHVW
;
A
#
# COMPACT_ATOMS: atom_id res chain seq x y z
N MET A 1 -13.90 63.83 20.22
CA MET A 1 -14.64 62.53 20.23
C MET A 1 -14.84 61.90 18.84
N MET A 2 -14.66 62.61 17.71
CA MET A 2 -14.95 62.04 16.38
C MET A 2 -13.90 61.05 15.85
N SER A 3 -12.63 61.14 16.28
CA SER A 3 -11.53 60.30 15.77
C SER A 3 -11.67 58.80 16.10
N ASN A 4 -12.27 58.46 17.24
CA ASN A 4 -12.44 57.06 17.67
C ASN A 4 -13.47 56.32 16.79
N THR A 5 -14.54 57.02 16.39
CA THR A 5 -15.59 56.44 15.53
C THR A 5 -15.10 56.08 14.13
N VAL A 6 -14.20 56.90 13.56
CA VAL A 6 -13.61 56.66 12.24
C VAL A 6 -12.66 55.47 12.26
N GLU A 7 -11.81 55.38 13.29
CA GLU A 7 -10.91 54.25 13.47
C GLU A 7 -11.67 52.94 13.69
N LEU A 8 -12.76 52.98 14.47
CA LEU A 8 -13.63 51.82 14.66
C LEU A 8 -14.28 51.35 13.34
N CYS A 9 -14.77 52.28 12.52
CA CYS A 9 -15.33 51.96 11.20
C CYS A 9 -14.28 51.31 10.27
N ARG A 10 -13.03 51.79 10.33
CA ARG A 10 -11.91 51.23 9.57
C ARG A 10 -11.61 49.79 9.99
N GLN A 11 -11.49 49.54 11.29
CA GLN A 11 -11.25 48.19 11.84
C GLN A 11 -12.39 47.23 11.51
N LEU A 12 -13.63 47.71 11.60
CA LEU A 12 -14.81 46.90 11.28
C LEU A 12 -14.84 46.54 9.79
N THR A 13 -14.45 47.46 8.91
CA THR A 13 -14.30 47.20 7.47
C THR A 13 -13.18 46.21 7.20
N GLN A 14 -12.04 46.35 7.87
CA GLN A 14 -10.92 45.40 7.76
C GLN A 14 -11.35 43.99 8.20
N ALA A 15 -11.99 43.86 9.36
CA ALA A 15 -12.48 42.58 9.87
C ALA A 15 -13.50 41.92 8.93
N ARG A 16 -14.41 42.71 8.33
CA ARG A 16 -15.37 42.20 7.32
C ARG A 16 -14.64 41.66 6.08
N ASN A 17 -13.62 42.35 5.61
CA ASN A 17 -12.82 41.92 4.46
C ASN A 17 -12.04 40.64 4.77
N GLU A 18 -11.42 40.56 5.95
CA GLU A 18 -10.71 39.37 6.41
C GLU A 18 -11.66 38.17 6.54
N LEU A 19 -12.85 38.35 7.12
CA LEU A 19 -13.88 37.30 7.17
C LEU A 19 -14.28 36.82 5.78
N ASN A 20 -14.46 37.73 4.83
CA ASN A 20 -14.77 37.36 3.45
C ASN A 20 -13.60 36.61 2.78
N ASN A 21 -12.36 37.02 3.04
CA ASN A 21 -11.18 36.32 2.53
C ASN A 21 -11.05 34.91 3.11
N LEU A 22 -11.29 34.74 4.42
CA LEU A 22 -11.29 33.45 5.09
C LEU A 22 -12.36 32.52 4.51
N ARG A 23 -13.58 33.02 4.30
CA ARG A 23 -14.67 32.25 3.65
C ARG A 23 -14.26 31.76 2.26
N LYS A 24 -13.66 32.62 1.44
CA LYS A 24 -13.18 32.24 0.09
C LYS A 24 -12.07 31.18 0.16
N ARG A 25 -11.12 31.33 1.08
CA ARG A 25 -10.04 30.33 1.29
C ARG A 25 -10.60 28.98 1.71
N LEU A 26 -11.56 28.95 2.65
CA LEU A 26 -12.21 27.72 3.08
C LEU A 26 -12.97 27.03 1.93
N GLN A 27 -13.69 27.78 1.11
CA GLN A 27 -14.36 27.23 -0.07
C GLN A 27 -13.36 26.63 -1.07
N GLY A 28 -12.24 27.31 -1.31
CA GLY A 28 -11.14 26.80 -2.14
C GLY A 28 -10.54 25.51 -1.59
N LEU A 29 -10.26 25.46 -0.28
CA LEU A 29 -9.71 24.28 0.38
C LEU A 29 -10.68 23.09 0.34
N GLN A 30 -11.97 23.34 0.59
CA GLN A 30 -13.00 22.31 0.48
C GLN A 30 -13.11 21.78 -0.95
N ALA A 31 -13.00 22.65 -1.96
CA ALA A 31 -13.01 22.24 -3.36
C ALA A 31 -11.77 21.40 -3.71
N GLN A 32 -10.59 21.78 -3.22
CA GLN A 32 -9.37 21.01 -3.41
C GLN A 32 -9.47 19.64 -2.74
N HIS A 33 -9.91 19.59 -1.48
CA HIS A 33 -10.12 18.35 -0.76
C HIS A 33 -11.08 17.40 -1.51
N ARG A 34 -12.21 17.91 -2.03
CA ARG A 34 -13.13 17.10 -2.84
C ARG A 34 -12.46 16.53 -4.10
N LYS A 35 -11.60 17.30 -4.76
CA LYS A 35 -10.83 16.82 -5.92
C LYS A 35 -9.82 15.74 -5.52
N ASP A 36 -9.11 15.95 -4.41
CA ASP A 36 -8.11 15.01 -3.91
C ASP A 36 -8.77 13.68 -3.52
N VAL A 37 -9.89 13.72 -2.80
CA VAL A 37 -10.68 12.52 -2.48
C VAL A 37 -11.17 11.82 -3.75
N SER A 38 -11.73 12.56 -4.70
CA SER A 38 -12.17 11.97 -5.99
C SER A 38 -11.01 11.33 -6.76
N HIS A 39 -9.80 11.90 -6.66
CA HIS A 39 -8.60 11.35 -7.29
C HIS A 39 -8.14 10.07 -6.57
N LEU A 40 -8.14 10.06 -5.24
CA LEU A 40 -7.84 8.88 -4.44
C LEU A 40 -8.83 7.74 -4.72
N GLU A 41 -10.14 8.04 -4.78
CA GLU A 41 -11.17 7.07 -5.13
C GLU A 41 -10.93 6.45 -6.51
N LYS A 42 -10.55 7.26 -7.52
CA LYS A 42 -10.18 6.75 -8.85
C LYS A 42 -8.93 5.86 -8.78
N LEU A 43 -7.89 6.27 -8.05
CA LEU A 43 -6.68 5.47 -7.87
C LEU A 43 -6.98 4.14 -7.19
N LEU A 44 -7.88 4.11 -6.20
CA LEU A 44 -8.31 2.88 -5.53
C LEU A 44 -9.19 2.03 -6.45
N ALA A 45 -10.11 2.63 -7.21
CA ALA A 45 -10.95 1.93 -8.17
C ALA A 45 -10.14 1.25 -9.29
N HIS A 46 -9.11 1.92 -9.80
CA HIS A 46 -8.17 1.32 -10.76
C HIS A 46 -7.14 0.40 -10.08
N GLY A 47 -6.80 0.68 -8.82
CA GLY A 47 -5.88 -0.12 -7.99
C GLY A 47 -6.48 -1.44 -7.50
N HIS A 48 -7.80 -1.62 -7.59
CA HIS A 48 -8.49 -2.89 -7.34
C HIS A 48 -8.22 -3.97 -8.41
N CYS A 49 -7.30 -3.74 -9.35
CA CYS A 49 -6.75 -4.82 -10.19
C CYS A 49 -5.62 -5.62 -9.51
N LEU A 50 -5.18 -5.24 -8.29
CA LEU A 50 -4.11 -5.94 -7.57
C LEU A 50 -4.60 -6.91 -6.48
N ASN A 51 -5.92 -7.08 -6.34
CA ASN A 51 -6.56 -8.06 -5.46
C ASN A 51 -7.62 -8.82 -6.28
N GLY A 52 -7.20 -9.76 -7.12
CA GLY A 52 -8.15 -10.51 -7.96
C GLY A 52 -7.52 -11.54 -8.86
N ASP A 53 -6.93 -11.14 -9.97
CA ASP A 53 -6.63 -12.08 -11.07
C ASP A 53 -5.26 -11.81 -11.74
N PHE A 54 -4.18 -12.30 -11.12
CA PHE A 54 -2.94 -12.57 -11.87
C PHE A 54 -2.59 -14.06 -11.81
N LEU A 55 -3.59 -14.88 -12.14
CA LEU A 55 -3.40 -16.26 -12.61
C LEU A 55 -3.58 -16.36 -14.14
N GLN A 56 -3.59 -15.25 -14.88
CA GLN A 56 -3.57 -15.28 -16.34
C GLN A 56 -2.27 -14.67 -16.84
N GLY A 57 -1.44 -15.55 -17.40
CA GLY A 57 -0.10 -15.25 -17.88
C GLY A 57 -0.08 -14.08 -18.84
N SER A 58 0.87 -13.18 -18.57
CA SER A 58 1.46 -12.39 -19.64
C SER A 58 2.10 -13.37 -20.63
N SER A 59 1.46 -13.55 -21.79
CA SER A 59 2.08 -14.22 -22.94
C SER A 59 3.21 -13.32 -23.45
N CYS A 60 4.36 -13.41 -22.79
CA CYS A 60 5.62 -13.08 -23.40
C CYS A 60 5.91 -14.23 -24.37
N LYS A 61 5.91 -13.92 -25.67
CA LYS A 61 6.36 -14.84 -26.71
C LYS A 61 7.70 -15.47 -26.28
N PRO A 62 7.90 -16.79 -26.45
CA PRO A 62 9.18 -17.40 -26.14
C PRO A 62 10.17 -16.90 -27.19
N ASN A 63 11.06 -16.00 -26.79
CA ASN A 63 12.29 -15.81 -27.54
C ASN A 63 13.08 -17.09 -27.36
N SER A 64 13.30 -17.81 -28.46
CA SER A 64 14.22 -18.92 -28.59
C SER A 64 15.62 -18.44 -28.25
N GLY A 65 15.97 -18.48 -26.96
CA GLY A 65 17.25 -18.07 -26.43
C GLY A 65 17.60 -18.96 -25.25
N ASP A 66 18.14 -20.13 -25.59
CA ASP A 66 19.04 -20.98 -24.80
C ASP A 66 19.00 -20.79 -23.27
N ASP A 67 17.88 -21.19 -22.65
CA ASP A 67 17.78 -21.32 -21.20
C ASP A 67 18.39 -22.66 -20.76
N THR A 68 19.72 -22.73 -20.72
CA THR A 68 20.41 -23.71 -19.87
C THR A 68 20.27 -23.26 -18.40
N LYS A 69 19.03 -23.06 -17.94
CA LYS A 69 18.74 -22.85 -16.53
C LYS A 69 18.84 -24.22 -15.87
N LEU A 70 20.02 -24.47 -15.31
CA LEU A 70 20.40 -25.66 -14.56
C LEU A 70 19.18 -26.24 -13.84
N ASP A 71 18.83 -27.47 -14.22
CA ASP A 71 17.66 -28.25 -13.79
C ASP A 71 17.71 -28.66 -12.30
N LEU A 72 18.35 -27.86 -11.45
CA LEU A 72 18.60 -28.12 -10.02
C LEU A 72 17.32 -28.26 -9.20
N LEU A 73 16.21 -27.70 -9.71
CA LEU A 73 14.92 -27.70 -9.04
C LEU A 73 13.94 -28.73 -9.62
N SER A 74 14.33 -29.47 -10.66
CA SER A 74 13.49 -30.54 -11.20
C SER A 74 13.39 -31.68 -10.20
N GLY A 75 12.27 -31.69 -9.48
CA GLY A 75 11.97 -32.62 -8.39
C GLY A 75 11.55 -31.93 -7.10
N TRP A 76 11.83 -30.64 -6.94
CA TRP A 76 11.42 -29.88 -5.76
C TRP A 76 10.00 -29.34 -5.95
N LYS A 77 9.10 -29.75 -5.07
CA LYS A 77 7.74 -29.20 -5.00
C LYS A 77 7.68 -28.12 -3.92
N PRO A 78 7.20 -26.90 -4.23
CA PRO A 78 7.03 -25.87 -3.21
C PRO A 78 6.02 -26.34 -2.16
N ILE A 79 6.33 -26.09 -0.88
CA ILE A 79 5.47 -26.45 0.26
C ILE A 79 4.41 -25.37 0.58
N GLY A 80 4.51 -24.22 -0.09
CA GLY A 80 3.67 -23.05 0.14
C GLY A 80 4.32 -21.77 -0.40
N HIS A 81 3.78 -20.63 0.02
CA HIS A 81 4.17 -19.30 -0.45
C HIS A 81 4.28 -18.30 0.71
N ILE A 82 5.20 -17.35 0.57
CA ILE A 82 5.33 -16.20 1.48
C ILE A 82 4.62 -14.99 0.87
N ILE A 83 3.77 -14.36 1.66
CA ILE A 83 3.09 -13.11 1.35
C ILE A 83 3.79 -12.00 2.14
N SER A 84 4.26 -10.97 1.44
CA SER A 84 4.93 -9.81 2.04
C SER A 84 4.56 -8.51 1.33
N TRP A 85 4.96 -7.38 1.91
CA TRP A 85 4.78 -6.06 1.31
C TRP A 85 5.72 -5.78 0.13
N PHE A 86 6.78 -6.58 -0.03
CA PHE A 86 7.84 -6.34 -0.99
C PHE A 86 7.55 -7.03 -2.32
N ARG A 87 6.98 -6.29 -3.26
CA ARG A 87 6.57 -6.81 -4.58
C ARG A 87 7.73 -7.04 -5.54
N THR A 88 8.84 -6.33 -5.35
CA THR A 88 10.01 -6.38 -6.22
C THR A 88 11.29 -6.48 -5.38
N LYS A 89 12.33 -7.08 -5.95
CA LYS A 89 13.62 -7.27 -5.27
C LYS A 89 14.21 -5.95 -4.77
N ASN A 90 14.06 -4.87 -5.53
CA ASN A 90 14.58 -3.54 -5.16
C ASN A 90 13.82 -2.91 -3.98
N GLY A 91 12.60 -3.37 -3.70
CA GLY A 91 11.80 -2.91 -2.56
C GLY A 91 12.06 -3.69 -1.28
N THR A 92 12.74 -4.84 -1.34
CA THR A 92 13.02 -5.66 -0.16
C THR A 92 14.16 -5.05 0.66
N PRO A 93 13.97 -4.83 1.98
CA PRO A 93 15.02 -4.28 2.83
C PRO A 93 16.21 -5.23 2.89
N ARG A 94 17.42 -4.67 3.00
CA ARG A 94 18.66 -5.47 3.14
C ARG A 94 18.68 -6.30 4.43
N GLN A 95 17.93 -5.88 5.44
CA GLN A 95 17.76 -6.59 6.70
C GLN A 95 16.27 -6.59 7.08
N GLY A 96 15.67 -7.77 7.19
CA GLY A 96 14.23 -7.93 7.43
C GLY A 96 13.77 -7.41 8.80
N SER A 97 14.65 -7.45 9.81
CA SER A 97 14.35 -7.05 11.20
C SER A 97 14.28 -5.54 11.43
N VAL A 98 14.74 -4.72 10.48
CA VAL A 98 14.86 -3.27 10.67
C VAL A 98 13.50 -2.55 10.66
N SER A 99 12.47 -3.16 10.08
CA SER A 99 11.15 -2.53 9.96
C SER A 99 10.04 -3.45 10.46
N SER A 100 9.13 -2.90 11.26
CA SER A 100 7.88 -3.56 11.67
C SER A 100 6.94 -3.81 10.49
N LEU A 101 7.09 -3.04 9.39
CA LEU A 101 6.35 -3.24 8.15
C LEU A 101 6.80 -4.48 7.37
N SER A 102 7.93 -5.10 7.73
CA SER A 102 8.42 -6.32 7.10
C SER A 102 7.63 -7.58 7.48
N ARG A 103 6.54 -7.46 8.24
CA ARG A 103 5.71 -8.61 8.63
C ARG A 103 5.21 -9.34 7.38
N GLY A 104 5.52 -10.63 7.31
CA GLY A 104 5.05 -11.55 6.27
C GLY A 104 4.17 -12.65 6.83
N ILE A 105 3.47 -13.34 5.94
CA ILE A 105 2.65 -14.51 6.26
C ILE A 105 3.11 -15.65 5.36
N MET A 106 3.45 -16.80 5.95
CA MET A 106 3.69 -18.04 5.19
C MET A 106 2.38 -18.82 5.08
N LYS A 107 1.92 -19.08 3.85
CA LYS A 107 0.76 -19.92 3.58
C LYS A 107 1.24 -21.28 3.09
N VAL A 108 0.92 -22.32 3.84
CA VAL A 108 1.28 -23.71 3.54
C VAL A 108 0.24 -24.34 2.62
N ASP A 109 0.68 -25.06 1.59
CA ASP A 109 -0.21 -25.71 0.64
C ASP A 109 -0.70 -27.07 1.15
N LYS A 110 -2.03 -27.20 1.26
CA LYS A 110 -2.70 -28.43 1.71
C LYS A 110 -2.52 -29.60 0.75
N SER A 111 -2.16 -29.34 -0.52
CA SER A 111 -1.91 -30.39 -1.51
C SER A 111 -0.55 -31.06 -1.35
N VAL A 112 0.32 -30.52 -0.49
CA VAL A 112 1.65 -31.08 -0.17
C VAL A 112 1.62 -31.78 1.18
N PHE A 113 0.92 -31.21 2.16
CA PHE A 113 0.75 -31.82 3.48
C PHE A 113 -0.62 -32.50 3.58
N ASN A 114 -0.63 -33.84 3.62
CA ASN A 114 -1.85 -34.63 3.84
C ASN A 114 -2.52 -34.28 5.17
N ASN A 115 -1.73 -33.91 6.20
CA ASN A 115 -2.21 -33.37 7.47
C ASN A 115 -1.36 -32.17 7.93
N PRO A 116 -1.70 -30.93 7.54
CA PRO A 116 -0.89 -29.75 7.84
C PRO A 116 -0.89 -29.39 9.33
N GLN A 117 -1.92 -29.77 10.09
CA GLN A 117 -1.97 -29.51 11.53
C GLN A 117 -0.88 -30.29 12.26
N HIS A 118 -0.71 -31.56 11.90
CA HIS A 118 0.32 -32.42 12.50
C HIS A 118 1.74 -32.01 12.06
N ALA A 119 1.91 -31.50 10.84
CA ALA A 119 3.21 -31.04 10.35
C ALA A 119 3.72 -29.75 11.05
N LEU A 120 2.81 -28.97 11.63
CA LEU A 120 3.10 -27.71 12.32
C LEU A 120 2.84 -27.79 13.83
N GLU A 121 2.59 -28.98 14.36
CA GLU A 121 2.37 -29.19 15.79
C GLU A 121 3.63 -28.80 16.58
N GLY A 122 3.45 -28.13 17.72
CA GLY A 122 4.56 -27.61 18.53
C GLY A 122 5.29 -26.38 17.96
N LEU A 123 5.02 -25.94 16.72
CA LEU A 123 5.72 -24.79 16.12
C LEU A 123 5.54 -23.49 16.93
N HIS A 124 4.39 -23.35 17.60
CA HIS A 124 4.04 -22.21 18.43
C HIS A 124 4.89 -22.09 19.71
N GLU A 125 5.61 -23.15 20.11
CA GLU A 125 6.52 -23.13 21.27
C GLU A 125 7.84 -22.41 20.96
N TYR A 126 8.13 -22.15 19.68
CA TYR A 126 9.33 -21.48 19.23
C TYR A 126 9.07 -20.02 18.88
N SER A 127 10.02 -19.16 19.23
CA SER A 127 9.98 -17.73 18.89
C SER A 127 10.57 -17.43 17.51
N HIS A 128 11.38 -18.33 16.96
CA HIS A 128 12.11 -18.16 15.70
C HIS A 128 12.09 -19.45 14.90
N VAL A 129 12.04 -19.31 13.57
CA VAL A 129 12.00 -20.41 12.60
C VAL A 129 12.95 -20.11 11.45
N TRP A 130 13.40 -21.16 10.77
CA TRP A 130 14.22 -21.08 9.56
C TRP A 130 13.40 -21.41 8.32
#